data_AF-M1A1U4-F1
#
_entry.id   AF-M1A1U4-F1
#
_cell.length_a   1.000
_cell.length_b   1.000
_cell.length_c   1.000
_cell.angle_alpha   90.00
_cell.angle_beta   90.00
_cell.angle_gamma   90.00
#
_symmetry.space_group_name_H-M   'P 1'
#
loop_
_entity.id
_entity.type
_entity.pdbx_description
1 polymer ?
#
loop_
_entity_poly.entity_id
_entity_poly.type
_entity_poly.pdbx_seq_one_letter_code
_entity_poly.pdbx_strand_id
1 'polypeptide(L)'
;MSTLFLLFPNLAFGSHNYGEALSKSFLFYEAQRSGYLPHDQRVQWRGNSGLNDGKASGVDLVGGYYDAGDNVKFGLPMAFTVTMMSWSIIEYGKQMSESGELSNAIDAIKWGADYLLKAHPEPHVLYGELFEFADKYRGKYDSSITVAQKYYRSVSGYADELLWAAAWLYKASNKQYYLNYLGENGDALGGTGWSMTEFGWDVKYAGVQTLAAKFLMQGNAGNHAAVFEKYQEKAENFMCACLGKGNQNIHKSPGGLIFRQRWNNMQFVTSASFLATVYSDYLASAGKSLKCASGPVSPPELLDFAKSQVDYLLGDNPRATSYMVGYGNNYPRQVHHRGSSIVSVKVDPTFVSCRGGYATWFNRKANDPNLLTGAIVGGPDAYDNFADQRDNYEQTEPATYNNAPLIGVLARLHGGQSEYSQLLPVAIPQPKPDPEQKVTPAPATDIAIEQKETTSWVREGKTYYRYSAIVTNKSSKTLKNLKLSVSQLYGSLWGLSKYGDSYVFPAWINSLPAGKSLEFVYIHTANSPAVVSVSNYTLD
;
A
#
# COMPACT_ATOMS: atom_id res chain seq x y z
N MET A 1 -30.46 -1.53 53.06
CA MET A 1 -29.25 -1.13 52.29
C MET A 1 -29.63 -1.16 50.82
N SER A 2 -29.94 0.00 50.24
CA SER A 2 -30.24 0.13 48.81
C SER A 2 -28.95 0.49 48.07
N THR A 3 -28.54 -0.38 47.15
CA THR A 3 -27.38 -0.15 46.30
C THR A 3 -27.82 0.74 45.14
N LEU A 4 -27.26 1.95 45.07
CA LEU A 4 -27.49 2.93 44.02
C LEU A 4 -26.73 2.52 42.77
N PHE A 5 -27.43 2.11 41.71
CA PHE A 5 -26.84 1.98 40.37
C PHE A 5 -26.62 3.40 39.81
N LEU A 6 -25.37 3.83 39.74
CA LEU A 6 -24.99 5.03 38.99
C LEU A 6 -25.06 4.68 37.49
N LEU A 7 -26.15 5.09 36.85
CA LEU A 7 -26.25 5.19 35.39
C LEU A 7 -25.32 6.32 34.93
N PHE A 8 -24.23 5.97 34.26
CA PHE A 8 -23.46 6.96 33.50
C PHE A 8 -24.33 7.47 32.35
N PRO A 9 -24.46 8.79 32.15
CA PRO A 9 -25.19 9.31 31.00
C PRO A 9 -24.45 8.92 29.73
N ASN A 10 -25.17 8.30 28.79
CA ASN A 10 -24.75 8.21 27.40
C ASN A 10 -24.62 9.65 26.86
N LEU A 11 -23.41 10.20 26.93
CA LEU A 11 -23.05 11.37 26.15
C LEU A 11 -23.11 10.93 24.68
N ALA A 12 -24.20 11.29 24.01
CA ALA A 12 -24.28 11.21 22.56
C ALA A 12 -23.29 12.22 21.99
N PHE A 13 -22.04 11.79 21.77
CA PHE A 13 -21.11 12.53 20.92
C PHE A 13 -21.73 12.59 19.52
N GLY A 14 -21.73 13.77 18.91
CA GLY A 14 -22.20 13.95 17.53
C GLY A 14 -21.39 13.06 16.59
N SER A 15 -22.00 12.62 15.49
CA SER A 15 -21.29 11.82 14.47
C SER A 15 -20.01 12.52 14.03
N HIS A 16 -18.89 11.80 14.02
CA HIS A 16 -17.60 12.28 13.51
C HIS A 16 -17.69 12.64 12.02
N ASN A 17 -16.93 13.65 11.59
CA ASN A 17 -16.78 14.02 10.20
C ASN A 17 -15.63 13.22 9.56
N TYR A 18 -15.92 12.01 9.11
CA TYR A 18 -14.93 11.13 8.50
C TYR A 18 -14.32 11.70 7.20
N GLY A 19 -15.07 12.51 6.46
CA GLY A 19 -14.57 13.20 5.26
C GLY A 19 -13.46 14.21 5.61
N GLU A 20 -13.65 15.01 6.66
CA GLU A 20 -12.63 15.92 7.17
C GLU A 20 -11.38 15.16 7.65
N ALA A 21 -11.56 14.08 8.41
CA ALA A 21 -10.46 13.24 8.88
C ALA A 21 -9.68 12.62 7.69
N LEU A 22 -10.37 12.23 6.62
CA LEU A 22 -9.76 11.71 5.40
C LEU A 22 -8.91 12.77 4.71
N SER A 23 -9.45 13.98 4.47
CA SER A 23 -8.70 15.09 3.87
C SER A 23 -7.45 15.44 4.67
N LYS A 24 -7.56 15.49 6.01
CA LYS A 24 -6.41 15.76 6.89
C LYS A 24 -5.34 14.67 6.80
N SER A 25 -5.73 13.40 6.66
CA SER A 25 -4.78 12.29 6.54
C SER A 25 -3.81 12.47 5.36
N PHE A 26 -4.26 13.05 4.24
CA PHE A 26 -3.36 13.35 3.11
C PHE A 26 -2.43 14.54 3.37
N LEU A 27 -2.82 15.50 4.20
CA LEU A 27 -1.91 16.56 4.65
C LEU A 27 -0.76 16.00 5.48
N PHE A 28 -0.98 14.95 6.28
CA PHE A 28 0.11 14.28 6.98
C PHE A 28 1.12 13.65 6.00
N TYR A 29 0.66 12.98 4.94
CA TYR A 29 1.59 12.43 3.95
C TYR A 29 2.40 13.52 3.25
N GLU A 30 1.80 14.65 2.90
CA GLU A 30 2.54 15.81 2.39
C GLU A 30 3.59 16.33 3.38
N ALA A 31 3.25 16.33 4.67
CA ALA A 31 4.15 16.68 5.75
C ALA A 31 5.28 15.66 5.98
N GLN A 32 5.17 14.43 5.47
CA GLN A 32 6.23 13.41 5.53
C GLN A 32 7.15 13.36 4.29
N ARG A 33 6.81 14.05 3.19
CA ARG A 33 7.57 13.99 1.93
C ARG A 33 9.04 14.43 2.10
N SER A 34 10.00 13.63 1.66
CA SER A 34 11.42 14.02 1.47
C SER A 34 11.70 14.30 0.00
N GLY A 35 12.71 15.10 -0.33
CA GLY A 35 13.09 15.43 -1.70
C GLY A 35 12.64 16.82 -2.15
N TYR A 36 12.46 16.99 -3.47
CA TYR A 36 11.94 18.21 -4.08
C TYR A 36 10.43 18.25 -3.98
N LEU A 37 9.90 19.13 -3.13
CA LEU A 37 8.46 19.25 -2.92
C LEU A 37 7.76 19.84 -4.15
N PRO A 38 6.55 19.36 -4.51
CA PRO A 38 5.75 19.94 -5.59
C PRO A 38 5.39 21.41 -5.32
N HIS A 39 5.22 22.20 -6.39
CA HIS A 39 4.83 23.61 -6.27
C HIS A 39 3.43 23.77 -5.65
N ASP A 40 2.55 22.81 -5.88
CA ASP A 40 1.18 22.73 -5.38
C ASP A 40 1.05 22.01 -4.02
N GLN A 41 2.17 21.67 -3.36
CA GLN A 41 2.20 21.17 -1.99
C GLN A 41 1.36 22.09 -1.07
N ARG A 42 0.41 21.53 -0.33
CA ARG A 42 -0.50 22.26 0.57
C ARG A 42 0.15 22.55 1.92
N VAL A 43 1.00 21.63 2.42
CA VAL A 43 1.74 21.82 3.67
C VAL A 43 2.88 22.84 3.49
N GLN A 44 2.58 24.10 3.79
CA GLN A 44 3.49 25.22 3.51
C GLN A 44 4.70 25.31 4.42
N TRP A 45 4.69 24.76 5.63
CA TRP A 45 5.82 24.89 6.55
C TRP A 45 6.99 23.94 6.23
N ARG A 46 6.82 23.00 5.30
CA ARG A 46 7.89 22.13 4.78
C ARG A 46 8.67 22.81 3.66
N GLY A 47 9.94 22.43 3.53
CA GLY A 47 10.82 22.79 2.40
C GLY A 47 11.53 21.56 1.83
N ASN A 48 12.21 21.74 0.71
CA ASN A 48 13.01 20.68 0.07
C ASN A 48 14.06 20.12 1.04
N SER A 49 14.22 18.79 1.08
CA SER A 49 15.15 18.12 2.00
C SER A 49 15.67 16.80 1.42
N GLY A 50 16.74 16.22 1.99
CA GLY A 50 17.26 14.93 1.50
C GLY A 50 17.83 14.96 0.07
N LEU A 51 18.28 16.12 -0.41
CA LEU A 51 18.65 16.33 -1.82
C LEU A 51 19.98 15.65 -2.24
N ASN A 52 20.70 15.05 -1.29
CA ASN A 52 21.94 14.32 -1.54
C ASN A 52 21.79 12.81 -1.28
N ASP A 53 20.57 12.34 -1.05
CA ASP A 53 20.32 10.94 -0.71
C ASP A 53 20.73 10.02 -1.88
N GLY A 54 21.55 9.00 -1.57
CA GLY A 54 22.07 8.05 -2.57
C GLY A 54 23.36 8.49 -3.27
N LYS A 55 23.72 9.78 -3.22
CA LYS A 55 24.89 10.34 -3.94
C LYS A 55 26.21 9.65 -3.59
N ALA A 56 26.41 9.29 -2.32
CA ALA A 56 27.62 8.58 -1.86
C ALA A 56 27.77 7.17 -2.49
N SER A 57 26.67 6.60 -2.98
CA SER A 57 26.61 5.30 -3.65
C SER A 57 26.38 5.42 -5.16
N GLY A 58 26.48 6.63 -5.73
CA GLY A 58 26.33 6.86 -7.17
C GLY A 58 24.90 6.68 -7.71
N VAL A 59 23.87 6.71 -6.85
CA VAL A 59 22.46 6.53 -7.22
C VAL A 59 21.61 7.73 -6.79
N ASP A 60 20.47 7.95 -7.46
CA ASP A 60 19.47 8.94 -7.03
C ASP A 60 18.45 8.27 -6.10
N LEU A 61 18.51 8.60 -4.80
CA LEU A 61 17.52 8.19 -3.82
C LEU A 61 16.75 9.38 -3.25
N VAL A 62 16.70 10.51 -3.95
CA VAL A 62 15.90 11.68 -3.55
C VAL A 62 14.41 11.37 -3.72
N GLY A 63 13.61 11.68 -2.70
CA GLY A 63 12.17 11.39 -2.68
C GLY A 63 11.76 10.53 -1.48
N GLY A 64 10.53 10.00 -1.55
CA GLY A 64 9.98 9.09 -0.55
C GLY A 64 9.49 9.79 0.71
N TYR A 65 9.10 9.00 1.70
CA TYR A 65 8.61 9.50 2.98
C TYR A 65 9.65 9.37 4.08
N TYR A 66 9.75 10.37 4.95
CA TYR A 66 10.28 10.14 6.28
C TYR A 66 9.32 9.24 7.05
N ASP A 67 9.90 8.29 7.79
CA ASP A 67 9.15 7.19 8.39
C ASP A 67 8.16 7.66 9.47
N ALA A 68 8.67 8.45 10.42
CA ALA A 68 7.96 8.88 11.63
C ALA A 68 8.37 10.31 12.02
N GLY A 69 8.78 10.53 13.28
CA GLY A 69 9.28 11.82 13.78
C GLY A 69 10.70 12.19 13.35
N ASP A 70 11.38 11.28 12.65
CA ASP A 70 12.76 11.39 12.22
C ASP A 70 12.91 11.83 10.75
N ASN A 71 14.12 11.66 10.21
CA ASN A 71 14.42 11.93 8.81
C ASN A 71 15.01 10.70 8.10
N VAL A 72 14.73 9.49 8.61
CA VAL A 72 15.19 8.24 8.02
C VAL A 72 14.08 7.70 7.12
N LYS A 73 14.49 7.10 6.00
CA LYS A 73 13.59 6.46 5.02
C LYS A 73 13.70 4.95 5.17
N PHE A 74 12.97 4.37 6.12
CA PHE A 74 12.96 2.93 6.33
C PHE A 74 12.12 2.23 5.25
N GLY A 75 12.75 1.38 4.44
CA GLY A 75 12.11 0.76 3.28
C GLY A 75 10.97 -0.20 3.64
N LEU A 76 11.15 -1.03 4.67
CA LEU A 76 10.15 -2.02 5.11
C LEU A 76 8.80 -1.38 5.52
N PRO A 77 8.75 -0.45 6.50
CA PRO A 77 7.49 0.22 6.88
C PRO A 77 6.94 1.12 5.76
N MET A 78 7.80 1.71 4.91
CA MET A 78 7.33 2.49 3.76
C MET A 78 6.63 1.61 2.71
N ALA A 79 7.17 0.42 2.41
CA ALA A 79 6.54 -0.53 1.50
C ALA A 79 5.17 -1.00 2.03
N PHE A 80 5.07 -1.27 3.34
CA PHE A 80 3.78 -1.56 3.97
C PHE A 80 2.80 -0.39 3.86
N THR A 81 3.24 0.84 4.14
CA THR A 81 2.44 2.06 4.00
C THR A 81 1.87 2.20 2.59
N VAL A 82 2.71 2.11 1.57
CA VAL A 82 2.29 2.21 0.16
C VAL A 82 1.31 1.10 -0.21
N THR A 83 1.54 -0.13 0.29
CA THR A 83 0.63 -1.25 0.05
C THR A 83 -0.74 -1.02 0.69
N MET A 84 -0.79 -0.53 1.93
CA MET A 84 -2.07 -0.28 2.63
C MET A 84 -2.85 0.88 2.01
N MET A 85 -2.18 1.95 1.56
CA MET A 85 -2.84 3.00 0.80
C MET A 85 -3.38 2.48 -0.53
N SER A 86 -2.61 1.65 -1.24
CA SER A 86 -3.04 1.02 -2.49
C SER A 86 -4.24 0.10 -2.28
N TRP A 87 -4.22 -0.73 -1.23
CA TRP A 87 -5.36 -1.57 -0.87
C TRP A 87 -6.59 -0.73 -0.55
N SER A 88 -6.44 0.37 0.19
CA SER A 88 -7.53 1.29 0.49
C SER A 88 -8.18 1.87 -0.76
N ILE A 89 -7.40 2.24 -1.79
CA ILE A 89 -7.96 2.72 -3.06
C ILE A 89 -8.61 1.58 -3.85
N ILE A 90 -8.05 0.38 -3.82
CA ILE A 90 -8.65 -0.79 -4.48
C ILE A 90 -10.04 -1.06 -3.93
N GLU A 91 -10.24 -1.02 -2.61
CA GLU A 91 -11.56 -1.27 -2.02
C GLU A 91 -12.48 -0.03 -2.05
N TYR A 92 -11.94 1.17 -1.85
CA TYR A 92 -12.73 2.38 -1.56
C TYR A 92 -12.42 3.59 -2.44
N GLY A 93 -11.78 3.38 -3.59
CA GLY A 93 -11.44 4.45 -4.54
C GLY A 93 -12.66 5.19 -5.09
N LYS A 94 -13.82 4.53 -5.20
CA LYS A 94 -15.10 5.18 -5.60
C LYS A 94 -15.51 6.23 -4.56
N GLN A 95 -15.54 5.85 -3.29
CA GLN A 95 -15.88 6.76 -2.18
C GLN A 95 -14.89 7.92 -2.08
N MET A 96 -13.59 7.65 -2.26
CA MET A 96 -12.57 8.71 -2.33
C MET A 96 -12.78 9.62 -3.55
N SER A 97 -13.26 9.09 -4.68
CA SER A 97 -13.57 9.91 -5.86
C SER A 97 -14.76 10.83 -5.59
N GLU A 98 -15.82 10.30 -4.98
CA GLU A 98 -17.03 11.04 -4.64
C GLU A 98 -16.77 12.14 -3.60
N SER A 99 -15.81 11.91 -2.69
CA SER A 99 -15.36 12.91 -1.72
C SER A 99 -14.30 13.88 -2.26
N GLY A 100 -13.87 13.74 -3.53
CA GLY A 100 -12.82 14.57 -4.12
C GLY A 100 -11.39 14.30 -3.63
N GLU A 101 -11.14 13.17 -2.97
CA GLU A 101 -9.85 12.81 -2.35
C GLU A 101 -9.04 11.78 -3.15
N LEU A 102 -9.61 11.18 -4.20
CA LEU A 102 -8.92 10.13 -4.98
C LEU A 102 -7.60 10.61 -5.59
N SER A 103 -7.52 11.86 -6.06
CA SER A 103 -6.28 12.42 -6.59
C SER A 103 -5.20 12.50 -5.51
N ASN A 104 -5.55 13.02 -4.33
CA ASN A 104 -4.63 13.10 -3.18
C ASN A 104 -4.15 11.71 -2.75
N ALA A 105 -5.03 10.71 -2.77
CA ALA A 105 -4.69 9.33 -2.47
C ALA A 105 -3.72 8.71 -3.49
N ILE A 106 -3.97 8.92 -4.80
CA ILE A 106 -3.08 8.47 -5.86
C ILE A 106 -1.72 9.15 -5.78
N ASP A 107 -1.68 10.46 -5.52
CA ASP A 107 -0.44 11.21 -5.39
C ASP A 107 0.37 10.79 -4.16
N ALA A 108 -0.32 10.45 -3.06
CA ALA A 108 0.33 9.90 -1.88
C ALA A 108 0.98 8.54 -2.15
N ILE A 109 0.30 7.65 -2.89
CA ILE A 109 0.87 6.36 -3.31
C ILE A 109 2.06 6.56 -4.25
N LYS A 110 1.89 7.37 -5.29
CA LYS A 110 2.93 7.65 -6.29
C LYS A 110 4.21 8.14 -5.66
N TRP A 111 4.13 9.07 -4.71
CA TRP A 111 5.31 9.60 -4.03
C TRP A 111 6.17 8.53 -3.33
N GLY A 112 5.52 7.56 -2.68
CA GLY A 112 6.21 6.44 -2.04
C GLY A 112 6.67 5.40 -3.06
N ALA A 113 5.82 5.05 -4.03
CA ALA A 113 6.12 4.07 -5.07
C ALA A 113 7.29 4.50 -5.96
N ASP A 114 7.35 5.77 -6.36
CA ASP A 114 8.45 6.33 -7.16
C ASP A 114 9.78 6.20 -6.43
N TYR A 115 9.80 6.42 -5.11
CA TYR A 115 11.00 6.19 -4.31
C TYR A 115 11.38 4.71 -4.22
N LEU A 116 10.41 3.81 -4.02
CA LEU A 116 10.68 2.37 -4.00
C LEU A 116 11.22 1.86 -5.35
N LEU A 117 10.74 2.44 -6.46
CA LEU A 117 11.28 2.19 -7.79
C LEU A 117 12.72 2.69 -7.94
N LYS A 118 13.05 3.88 -7.42
CA LYS A 118 14.43 4.39 -7.40
C LYS A 118 15.36 3.54 -6.53
N ALA A 119 14.86 3.02 -5.42
CA ALA A 119 15.60 2.14 -4.51
C ALA A 119 15.91 0.78 -5.13
N HIS A 120 15.33 0.48 -6.30
CA HIS A 120 15.64 -0.68 -7.10
C HIS A 120 16.67 -0.31 -8.18
N PRO A 121 17.98 -0.58 -7.99
CA PRO A 121 19.06 0.02 -8.79
C PRO A 121 19.16 -0.56 -10.20
N GLU A 122 18.54 -1.72 -10.46
CA GLU A 122 18.53 -2.32 -11.80
C GLU A 122 17.24 -1.93 -12.53
N PRO A 123 17.30 -1.06 -13.56
CA PRO A 123 16.13 -0.53 -14.26
C PRO A 123 15.31 -1.58 -15.04
N HIS A 124 15.72 -2.85 -14.99
CA HIS A 124 15.19 -3.96 -15.78
C HIS A 124 14.69 -5.15 -14.95
N VAL A 125 14.60 -5.02 -13.62
CA VAL A 125 13.97 -6.05 -12.79
C VAL A 125 12.49 -5.71 -12.58
N LEU A 126 11.62 -6.54 -13.09
CA LEU A 126 10.17 -6.48 -12.92
C LEU A 126 9.78 -6.93 -11.51
N TYR A 127 8.61 -6.50 -11.02
CA TYR A 127 8.05 -6.98 -9.73
C TYR A 127 8.02 -8.51 -9.60
N GLY A 128 7.87 -9.24 -10.72
CA GLY A 128 7.98 -10.71 -10.74
C GLY A 128 9.39 -11.21 -10.44
N GLU A 129 10.43 -10.55 -10.97
CA GLU A 129 11.83 -10.89 -10.71
C GLU A 129 12.24 -10.50 -9.27
N LEU A 130 11.65 -9.44 -8.69
CA LEU A 130 11.80 -9.14 -7.26
C LEU A 130 11.22 -10.22 -6.35
N PHE A 131 10.06 -10.76 -6.72
CA PHE A 131 9.47 -11.91 -6.01
C PHE A 131 10.35 -13.15 -6.13
N GLU A 132 10.81 -13.47 -7.34
CA GLU A 132 11.73 -14.59 -7.57
C GLU A 132 13.04 -14.42 -6.79
N PHE A 133 13.59 -13.19 -6.74
CA PHE A 133 14.75 -12.87 -5.92
C PHE A 133 14.48 -13.15 -4.44
N ALA A 134 13.37 -12.64 -3.89
CA ALA A 134 13.02 -12.83 -2.48
C ALA A 134 12.79 -14.32 -2.15
N ASP A 135 12.12 -15.06 -3.03
CA ASP A 135 11.81 -16.47 -2.84
C ASP A 135 13.05 -17.38 -3.00
N LYS A 136 13.98 -17.00 -3.88
CA LYS A 136 15.23 -17.75 -4.11
C LYS A 136 16.29 -17.46 -3.05
N TYR A 137 16.42 -16.21 -2.61
CA TYR A 137 17.44 -15.74 -1.66
C TYR A 137 16.81 -15.41 -0.30
N ARG A 138 16.20 -16.44 0.30
CA ARG A 138 15.42 -16.30 1.53
C ARG A 138 16.30 -15.91 2.73
N GLY A 139 15.94 -14.80 3.38
CA GLY A 139 16.65 -14.29 4.55
C GLY A 139 15.96 -13.06 5.13
N LYS A 140 16.20 -12.78 6.41
CA LYS A 140 15.71 -11.55 7.02
C LYS A 140 16.54 -10.37 6.52
N TYR A 141 15.89 -9.30 6.06
CA TYR A 141 16.59 -8.14 5.48
C TYR A 141 17.53 -7.46 6.49
N ASP A 142 17.16 -7.47 7.77
CA ASP A 142 17.89 -6.87 8.87
C ASP A 142 19.12 -7.68 9.30
N SER A 143 19.29 -8.90 8.78
CA SER A 143 20.58 -9.61 8.83
C SER A 143 21.63 -8.96 7.91
N SER A 144 21.19 -8.35 6.80
CA SER A 144 22.05 -7.63 5.85
C SER A 144 22.18 -6.16 6.21
N ILE A 145 21.09 -5.52 6.65
CA ILE A 145 21.04 -4.12 7.06
C ILE A 145 20.95 -4.06 8.59
N THR A 146 22.04 -4.41 9.27
CA THR A 146 22.07 -4.63 10.73
C THR A 146 21.70 -3.41 11.56
N VAL A 147 21.91 -2.19 11.04
CA VAL A 147 21.47 -0.95 11.70
C VAL A 147 19.96 -0.90 11.88
N ALA A 148 19.18 -1.52 10.98
CA ALA A 148 17.73 -1.52 11.02
C ALA A 148 17.17 -2.40 12.16
N GLN A 149 17.93 -3.36 12.69
CA GLN A 149 17.51 -4.23 13.80
C GLN A 149 17.13 -3.46 15.07
N LYS A 150 17.64 -2.23 15.24
CA LYS A 150 17.32 -1.37 16.39
C LYS A 150 16.00 -0.61 16.24
N TYR A 151 15.43 -0.58 15.04
CA TYR A 151 14.27 0.22 14.68
C TYR A 151 13.14 -0.66 14.12
N TYR A 152 13.40 -1.30 12.98
CA TYR A 152 12.45 -2.12 12.23
C TYR A 152 13.00 -3.53 12.06
N ARG A 153 13.21 -4.23 13.18
CA ARG A 153 13.65 -5.63 13.17
C ARG A 153 12.61 -6.51 12.49
N SER A 154 13.05 -7.43 11.64
CA SER A 154 12.17 -8.45 11.05
C SER A 154 11.93 -9.55 12.10
N VAL A 155 10.87 -9.38 12.91
CA VAL A 155 10.60 -10.31 14.01
C VAL A 155 9.90 -11.55 13.47
N SER A 156 8.82 -11.37 12.70
CA SER A 156 8.08 -12.45 12.01
C SER A 156 8.93 -13.25 11.04
N GLY A 157 9.92 -12.59 10.40
CA GLY A 157 10.75 -13.18 9.36
C GLY A 157 10.40 -12.63 7.98
N TYR A 158 10.35 -13.50 6.98
CA TYR A 158 10.05 -13.16 5.59
C TYR A 158 8.93 -14.04 5.00
N ALA A 159 8.43 -15.02 5.76
CA ALA A 159 7.54 -16.06 5.24
C ALA A 159 6.15 -15.50 4.92
N ASP A 160 5.64 -14.64 5.81
CA ASP A 160 4.41 -13.90 5.58
C ASP A 160 4.55 -12.88 4.45
N GLU A 161 5.71 -12.26 4.27
CA GLU A 161 6.00 -11.35 3.15
C GLU A 161 5.94 -12.06 1.80
N LEU A 162 6.45 -13.29 1.70
CA LEU A 162 6.36 -14.08 0.46
C LEU A 162 4.90 -14.41 0.12
N LEU A 163 4.12 -14.86 1.10
CA LEU A 163 2.70 -15.09 0.89
C LEU A 163 1.94 -13.79 0.56
N TRP A 164 2.29 -12.69 1.21
CA TRP A 164 1.72 -11.36 0.97
C TRP A 164 2.00 -10.85 -0.43
N ALA A 165 3.25 -10.93 -0.88
CA ALA A 165 3.64 -10.57 -2.23
C ALA A 165 2.95 -11.46 -3.26
N ALA A 166 2.86 -12.78 -3.04
CA ALA A 166 2.15 -13.70 -3.93
C ALA A 166 0.66 -13.34 -4.05
N ALA A 167 -0.02 -13.03 -2.95
CA ALA A 167 -1.43 -12.62 -2.98
C ALA A 167 -1.65 -11.34 -3.80
N TRP A 168 -0.80 -10.33 -3.62
CA TRP A 168 -0.90 -9.08 -4.39
C TRP A 168 -0.53 -9.27 -5.85
N LEU A 169 0.51 -10.04 -6.15
CA LEU A 169 0.91 -10.32 -7.53
C LEU A 169 -0.12 -11.16 -8.27
N TYR A 170 -0.79 -12.11 -7.59
CA TYR A 170 -1.95 -12.79 -8.14
C TYR A 170 -3.06 -11.79 -8.45
N LYS A 171 -3.42 -10.93 -7.48
CA LYS A 171 -4.47 -9.92 -7.67
C LYS A 171 -4.16 -8.96 -8.83
N ALA A 172 -2.91 -8.57 -9.00
CA ALA A 172 -2.48 -7.61 -10.02
C ALA A 172 -2.33 -8.23 -11.43
N SER A 173 -1.92 -9.50 -11.52
CA SER A 173 -1.55 -10.12 -12.80
C SER A 173 -2.48 -11.24 -13.27
N ASN A 174 -3.32 -11.77 -12.37
CA ASN A 174 -4.12 -12.97 -12.57
C ASN A 174 -3.28 -14.21 -13.01
N LYS A 175 -1.97 -14.21 -12.75
CA LYS A 175 -1.09 -15.33 -13.10
C LYS A 175 -1.27 -16.47 -12.10
N GLN A 176 -1.63 -17.65 -12.61
CA GLN A 176 -1.87 -18.86 -11.81
C GLN A 176 -0.66 -19.27 -10.95
N TYR A 177 0.57 -18.94 -11.39
CA TYR A 177 1.79 -19.17 -10.62
C TYR A 177 1.67 -18.66 -9.17
N TYR A 178 1.18 -17.43 -8.97
CA TYR A 178 1.08 -16.84 -7.63
C TYR A 178 -0.07 -17.44 -6.81
N LEU A 179 -1.19 -17.82 -7.45
CA LEU A 179 -2.26 -18.56 -6.77
C LEU A 179 -1.76 -19.94 -6.29
N ASN A 180 -1.03 -20.64 -7.16
CA ASN A 180 -0.41 -21.92 -6.81
C ASN A 180 0.60 -21.75 -5.69
N TYR A 181 1.41 -20.68 -5.70
CA TYR A 181 2.35 -20.40 -4.62
C TYR A 181 1.65 -20.30 -3.27
N LEU A 182 0.52 -19.59 -3.18
CA LEU A 182 -0.30 -19.53 -1.96
C LEU A 182 -0.85 -20.90 -1.53
N GLY A 183 -1.37 -21.67 -2.48
CA GLY A 183 -1.94 -23.00 -2.21
C GLY A 183 -0.90 -24.03 -1.77
N GLU A 184 0.26 -24.03 -2.41
CA GLU A 184 1.32 -25.03 -2.20
C GLU A 184 2.21 -24.70 -1.00
N ASN A 185 2.45 -23.41 -0.72
CA ASN A 185 3.36 -22.97 0.34
C ASN A 185 2.64 -22.47 1.60
N GLY A 186 1.30 -22.38 1.59
CA GLY A 186 0.55 -21.75 2.66
C GLY A 186 0.75 -22.38 4.04
N ASP A 187 0.91 -23.69 4.12
CA ASP A 187 1.17 -24.38 5.39
C ASP A 187 2.64 -24.23 5.81
N ALA A 188 3.57 -24.51 4.89
CA ALA A 188 5.01 -24.45 5.14
C ALA A 188 5.51 -23.04 5.52
N LEU A 189 4.87 -22.00 5.00
CA LEU A 189 5.15 -20.60 5.32
C LEU A 189 4.24 -20.06 6.43
N GLY A 190 3.42 -20.89 7.08
CA GLY A 190 2.62 -20.50 8.25
C GLY A 190 1.29 -19.78 7.98
N GLY A 191 0.99 -19.46 6.71
CA GLY A 191 -0.23 -18.80 6.29
C GLY A 191 -1.54 -19.46 6.74
N THR A 192 -1.59 -20.81 6.73
CA THR A 192 -2.77 -21.59 7.16
C THR A 192 -2.71 -22.08 8.60
N GLY A 193 -1.57 -21.92 9.28
CA GLY A 193 -1.35 -22.44 10.64
C GLY A 193 -1.71 -21.44 11.73
N TRP A 194 -1.13 -20.24 11.67
CA TRP A 194 -1.18 -19.28 12.77
C TRP A 194 -2.49 -18.47 12.78
N SER A 195 -3.17 -18.47 13.93
CA SER A 195 -4.25 -17.50 14.19
C SER A 195 -3.64 -16.23 14.76
N MET A 196 -3.84 -15.10 14.07
CA MET A 196 -3.20 -13.85 14.43
C MET A 196 -4.06 -13.02 15.38
N THR A 197 -3.39 -12.18 16.16
CA THR A 197 -4.00 -11.09 16.96
C THR A 197 -3.38 -9.74 16.63
N GLU A 198 -2.59 -9.67 15.54
CA GLU A 198 -1.96 -8.45 15.05
C GLU A 198 -1.83 -8.45 13.52
N PHE A 199 -1.79 -7.25 12.96
CA PHE A 199 -1.48 -6.98 11.57
C PHE A 199 -0.71 -5.66 11.51
N GLY A 200 0.41 -5.61 10.79
CA GLY A 200 1.23 -4.40 10.76
C GLY A 200 2.40 -4.48 9.79
N TRP A 201 3.32 -3.54 9.90
CA TRP A 201 4.47 -3.43 9.00
C TRP A 201 5.45 -4.60 9.11
N ASP A 202 5.45 -5.36 10.21
CA ASP A 202 6.26 -6.57 10.38
C ASP A 202 5.46 -7.84 10.05
N VAL A 203 4.26 -8.01 10.59
CA VAL A 203 3.49 -9.27 10.47
C VAL A 203 2.29 -9.14 9.52
N LYS A 204 2.27 -9.92 8.44
CA LYS A 204 1.29 -9.79 7.32
C LYS A 204 0.27 -10.93 7.25
N TYR A 205 0.40 -11.97 8.07
CA TYR A 205 -0.46 -13.16 8.01
C TYR A 205 -1.96 -12.84 7.97
N ALA A 206 -2.46 -11.98 8.86
CA ALA A 206 -3.88 -11.60 8.88
C ALA A 206 -4.34 -10.92 7.58
N GLY A 207 -3.46 -10.13 6.95
CA GLY A 207 -3.69 -9.52 5.64
C GLY A 207 -3.75 -10.57 4.53
N VAL A 208 -2.79 -11.49 4.47
CA VAL A 208 -2.78 -12.60 3.49
C VAL A 208 -4.03 -13.47 3.63
N GLN A 209 -4.36 -13.85 4.86
CA GLN A 209 -5.53 -14.67 5.20
C GLN A 209 -6.83 -13.98 4.72
N THR A 210 -6.93 -12.66 4.93
CA THR A 210 -8.04 -11.83 4.44
C THR A 210 -8.14 -11.81 2.91
N LEU A 211 -7.01 -11.68 2.20
CA LEU A 211 -6.99 -11.71 0.72
C LEU A 211 -7.32 -13.09 0.16
N ALA A 212 -6.76 -14.15 0.74
CA ALA A 212 -7.05 -15.52 0.32
C ALA A 212 -8.53 -15.88 0.56
N ALA A 213 -9.11 -15.44 1.69
CA ALA A 213 -10.54 -15.55 1.93
C ALA A 213 -11.38 -14.83 0.86
N LYS A 214 -10.96 -13.63 0.43
CA LYS A 214 -11.59 -12.91 -0.69
C LYS A 214 -11.55 -13.74 -1.97
N PHE A 215 -10.38 -14.27 -2.34
CA PHE A 215 -10.22 -15.11 -3.54
C PHE A 215 -11.12 -16.35 -3.49
N LEU A 216 -11.25 -16.98 -2.32
CA LEU A 216 -12.16 -18.11 -2.12
C LEU A 216 -13.62 -17.70 -2.30
N MET A 217 -14.06 -16.61 -1.67
CA MET A 217 -15.44 -16.11 -1.78
C MET A 217 -15.79 -15.68 -3.22
N GLN A 218 -14.79 -15.30 -4.02
CA GLN A 218 -14.94 -15.02 -5.44
C GLN A 218 -15.05 -16.27 -6.33
N GLY A 219 -14.79 -17.46 -5.79
CA GLY A 219 -14.64 -18.69 -6.58
C GLY A 219 -13.30 -18.78 -7.33
N ASN A 220 -12.32 -17.94 -6.98
CA ASN A 220 -11.02 -17.82 -7.64
C ASN A 220 -9.91 -18.62 -6.94
N ALA A 221 -10.24 -19.58 -6.07
CA ALA A 221 -9.25 -20.42 -5.38
C ALA A 221 -8.68 -21.56 -6.25
N GLY A 222 -9.26 -21.81 -7.43
CA GLY A 222 -8.85 -22.89 -8.32
C GLY A 222 -8.87 -24.27 -7.62
N ASN A 223 -7.85 -25.09 -7.86
CA ASN A 223 -7.71 -26.40 -7.22
C ASN A 223 -7.27 -26.33 -5.74
N HIS A 224 -7.02 -25.14 -5.22
CA HIS A 224 -6.50 -24.92 -3.86
C HIS A 224 -7.59 -24.53 -2.86
N ALA A 225 -8.87 -24.73 -3.20
CA ALA A 225 -10.01 -24.35 -2.36
C ALA A 225 -9.88 -24.81 -0.89
N ALA A 226 -9.49 -26.08 -0.67
CA ALA A 226 -9.32 -26.62 0.69
C ALA A 226 -8.22 -25.91 1.51
N VAL A 227 -7.16 -25.43 0.86
CA VAL A 227 -6.10 -24.64 1.53
C VAL A 227 -6.62 -23.23 1.82
N PHE A 228 -7.37 -22.65 0.89
CA PHE A 228 -7.95 -21.32 1.03
C PHE A 228 -9.05 -21.28 2.09
N GLU A 229 -9.76 -22.39 2.32
CA GLU A 229 -10.70 -22.54 3.44
C GLU A 229 -9.97 -22.43 4.79
N LYS A 230 -8.75 -22.98 4.91
CA LYS A 230 -7.92 -22.80 6.11
C LYS A 230 -7.47 -21.35 6.26
N TYR A 231 -7.08 -20.69 5.18
CA TYR A 231 -6.79 -19.25 5.23
C TYR A 231 -8.01 -18.45 5.70
N GLN A 232 -9.20 -18.77 5.16
CA GLN A 232 -10.45 -18.14 5.58
C GLN A 232 -10.70 -18.36 7.07
N GLU A 233 -10.55 -19.58 7.57
CA GLU A 233 -10.67 -19.88 9.01
C GLU A 233 -9.76 -18.98 9.85
N LYS A 234 -8.50 -18.78 9.44
CA LYS A 234 -7.57 -17.90 10.19
C LYS A 234 -7.94 -16.42 10.09
N ALA A 235 -8.44 -15.96 8.94
CA ALA A 235 -8.99 -14.60 8.81
C ALA A 235 -10.17 -14.41 9.76
N GLU A 236 -11.10 -15.36 9.80
CA GLU A 236 -12.27 -15.33 10.68
C GLU A 236 -11.86 -15.34 12.16
N ASN A 237 -10.85 -16.13 12.53
CA ASN A 237 -10.30 -16.12 13.89
C ASN A 237 -9.77 -14.73 14.29
N PHE A 238 -9.06 -14.03 13.39
CA PHE A 238 -8.60 -12.66 13.64
C PHE A 238 -9.78 -11.69 13.85
N MET A 239 -10.82 -11.74 13.00
CA MET A 239 -12.00 -10.89 13.14
C MET A 239 -12.74 -11.17 14.47
N CYS A 240 -12.87 -12.44 14.83
CA CYS A 240 -13.48 -12.83 16.10
C CYS A 240 -12.65 -12.38 17.31
N ALA A 241 -11.32 -12.44 17.21
CA ALA A 241 -10.41 -11.97 18.25
C ALA A 241 -10.54 -10.46 18.49
N CYS A 242 -10.67 -9.66 17.42
CA CYS A 242 -10.95 -8.24 17.48
C CYS A 242 -12.27 -7.93 18.22
N LEU A 243 -13.30 -8.73 17.99
CA LEU A 243 -14.62 -8.58 18.60
C LEU A 243 -14.68 -9.06 20.06
N GLY A 244 -13.67 -9.78 20.55
CA GLY A 244 -13.74 -10.44 21.85
C GLY A 244 -14.64 -11.69 21.85
N LYS A 245 -14.91 -12.25 20.67
CA LYS A 245 -15.80 -13.41 20.47
C LYS A 245 -15.06 -14.69 20.03
N GLY A 246 -13.73 -14.63 19.90
CA GLY A 246 -12.87 -15.75 19.56
C GLY A 246 -12.39 -16.55 20.78
N ASN A 247 -11.60 -17.59 20.51
CA ASN A 247 -10.97 -18.41 21.56
C ASN A 247 -9.74 -17.72 22.20
N GLN A 248 -9.07 -16.88 21.41
CA GLN A 248 -7.99 -16.00 21.85
C GLN A 248 -8.35 -14.60 21.38
N ASN A 249 -8.56 -13.68 22.31
CA ASN A 249 -9.06 -12.34 22.02
C ASN A 249 -7.98 -11.30 22.17
N ILE A 250 -8.06 -10.25 21.35
CA ILE A 250 -7.17 -9.09 21.46
C ILE A 250 -7.53 -8.34 22.74
N HIS A 251 -6.51 -7.96 23.51
CA HIS A 251 -6.72 -7.15 24.71
C HIS A 251 -7.29 -5.78 24.34
N LYS A 252 -8.18 -5.25 25.18
CA LYS A 252 -8.76 -3.91 25.04
C LYS A 252 -8.52 -3.11 26.31
N SER A 253 -8.28 -1.81 26.15
CA SER A 253 -8.30 -0.86 27.26
C SER A 253 -9.70 -0.80 27.90
N PRO A 254 -9.84 -0.27 29.13
CA PRO A 254 -11.15 0.00 29.73
C PRO A 254 -12.10 0.82 28.84
N GLY A 255 -11.56 1.76 28.06
CA GLY A 255 -12.29 2.57 27.08
C GLY A 255 -12.63 1.84 25.76
N GLY A 256 -12.22 0.58 25.59
CA GLY A 256 -12.60 -0.26 24.45
C GLY A 256 -11.66 -0.21 23.24
N LEU A 257 -10.53 0.49 23.32
CA LEU A 257 -9.51 0.51 22.28
C LEU A 257 -8.74 -0.82 22.29
N ILE A 258 -8.50 -1.44 21.14
CA ILE A 258 -7.60 -2.59 21.08
C ILE A 258 -6.17 -2.16 21.49
N PHE A 259 -5.54 -2.95 22.35
CA PHE A 259 -4.24 -2.65 22.89
C PHE A 259 -3.31 -3.85 22.76
N ARG A 260 -2.28 -3.68 21.94
CA ARG A 260 -1.28 -4.72 21.62
C ARG A 260 0.04 -4.47 22.33
N GLN A 261 0.53 -3.23 22.30
CA GLN A 261 1.83 -2.86 22.85
C GLN A 261 1.88 -1.38 23.24
N ARG A 262 2.90 -0.98 24.01
CA ARG A 262 3.05 0.38 24.52
C ARG A 262 3.45 1.39 23.44
N TRP A 263 4.49 1.09 22.67
CA TRP A 263 4.98 2.01 21.65
C TRP A 263 4.14 1.90 20.39
N ASN A 264 3.53 3.01 20.01
CA ASN A 264 2.82 3.18 18.75
C ASN A 264 1.70 2.15 18.53
N ASN A 265 0.83 2.02 19.53
CA ASN A 265 -0.29 1.07 19.50
C ASN A 265 -1.29 1.36 18.36
N MET A 266 -1.44 2.62 17.96
CA MET A 266 -2.40 3.03 16.93
C MET A 266 -2.20 2.34 15.57
N GLN A 267 -1.00 1.84 15.26
CA GLN A 267 -0.80 1.04 14.04
C GLN A 267 -1.68 -0.21 14.01
N PHE A 268 -1.87 -0.87 15.16
CA PHE A 268 -2.67 -2.09 15.27
C PHE A 268 -4.16 -1.75 15.24
N VAL A 269 -4.53 -0.63 15.85
CA VAL A 269 -5.90 -0.09 15.85
C VAL A 269 -6.35 0.17 14.41
N THR A 270 -5.58 0.94 13.64
CA THR A 270 -5.97 1.31 12.28
C THR A 270 -5.92 0.12 11.32
N SER A 271 -4.90 -0.75 11.45
CA SER A 271 -4.77 -1.94 10.59
C SER A 271 -5.86 -2.98 10.84
N ALA A 272 -6.21 -3.26 12.10
CA ALA A 272 -7.30 -4.17 12.45
C ALA A 272 -8.67 -3.61 12.04
N SER A 273 -8.87 -2.30 12.22
CA SER A 273 -10.09 -1.61 11.77
C SER A 273 -10.24 -1.72 10.26
N PHE A 274 -9.16 -1.55 9.51
CA PHE A 274 -9.16 -1.74 8.06
C PHE A 274 -9.55 -3.17 7.66
N LEU A 275 -8.90 -4.18 8.25
CA LEU A 275 -9.23 -5.58 7.96
C LEU A 275 -10.69 -5.91 8.30
N ALA A 276 -11.19 -5.47 9.46
CA ALA A 276 -12.59 -5.66 9.84
C ALA A 276 -13.56 -4.98 8.85
N THR A 277 -13.22 -3.79 8.37
CA THR A 277 -14.02 -3.03 7.39
C THR A 277 -14.11 -3.79 6.06
N VAL A 278 -12.98 -4.18 5.47
CA VAL A 278 -12.98 -4.88 4.17
C VAL A 278 -13.62 -6.27 4.28
N TYR A 279 -13.39 -6.98 5.39
CA TYR A 279 -13.95 -8.31 5.58
C TYR A 279 -15.47 -8.29 5.81
N SER A 280 -15.97 -7.25 6.49
CA SER A 280 -17.41 -6.98 6.57
C SER A 280 -18.02 -6.85 5.17
N ASP A 281 -17.40 -6.05 4.29
CA ASP A 281 -17.90 -5.88 2.93
C ASP A 281 -17.79 -7.16 2.08
N TYR A 282 -16.77 -8.00 2.31
CA TYR A 282 -16.65 -9.32 1.66
C TYR A 282 -17.77 -10.27 2.10
N LEU A 283 -18.05 -10.35 3.40
CA LEU A 283 -19.13 -11.17 3.95
C LEU A 283 -20.49 -10.70 3.43
N ALA A 284 -20.73 -9.39 3.42
CA ALA A 284 -21.96 -8.80 2.88
C ALA A 284 -22.13 -9.15 1.40
N SER A 285 -21.08 -8.97 0.60
CA SER A 285 -21.08 -9.31 -0.83
C SER A 285 -21.29 -10.80 -1.10
N ALA A 286 -20.82 -11.67 -0.19
CA ALA A 286 -20.99 -13.12 -0.28
C ALA A 286 -22.33 -13.63 0.31
N GLY A 287 -23.14 -12.76 0.93
CA GLY A 287 -24.35 -13.17 1.68
C GLY A 287 -24.03 -14.07 2.88
N LYS A 288 -22.86 -13.89 3.50
CA LYS A 288 -22.35 -14.71 4.61
C LYS A 288 -22.33 -13.93 5.93
N SER A 289 -22.17 -14.66 7.02
CA SER A 289 -21.92 -14.11 8.37
C SER A 289 -20.69 -14.78 8.95
N LEU A 290 -19.98 -14.05 9.81
CA LEU A 290 -18.78 -14.53 10.49
C LEU A 290 -19.17 -15.53 11.59
N LYS A 291 -18.42 -16.64 11.70
CA LYS A 291 -18.67 -17.67 12.72
C LYS A 291 -17.64 -17.56 13.84
N CYS A 292 -18.04 -17.00 14.98
CA CYS A 292 -17.18 -16.93 16.16
C CYS A 292 -17.57 -17.97 17.22
N ALA A 293 -16.63 -18.28 18.12
CA ALA A 293 -16.85 -19.21 19.22
C ALA A 293 -18.01 -18.77 20.14
N SER A 294 -18.18 -17.45 20.31
CA SER A 294 -19.27 -16.87 21.12
C SER A 294 -20.57 -16.64 20.33
N GLY A 295 -20.68 -17.13 19.09
CA GLY A 295 -21.87 -17.00 18.24
C GLY A 295 -21.62 -16.29 16.90
N PRO A 296 -22.60 -16.31 15.99
CA PRO A 296 -22.48 -15.66 14.70
C PRO A 296 -22.40 -14.14 14.84
N VAL A 297 -21.69 -13.50 13.91
CA VAL A 297 -21.52 -12.05 13.81
C VAL A 297 -21.95 -11.62 12.42
N SER A 298 -22.83 -10.61 12.37
CA SER A 298 -23.30 -10.05 11.10
C SER A 298 -22.27 -9.11 10.48
N PRO A 299 -22.26 -8.90 9.14
CA PRO A 299 -21.39 -7.90 8.54
C PRO A 299 -21.52 -6.49 9.15
N PRO A 300 -22.73 -5.94 9.40
CA PRO A 300 -22.86 -4.65 10.07
C PRO A 300 -22.21 -4.61 11.45
N GLU A 301 -22.34 -5.67 12.25
CA GLU A 301 -21.72 -5.74 13.59
C GLU A 301 -20.17 -5.70 13.50
N LEU A 302 -19.58 -6.34 12.50
CA LEU A 302 -18.13 -6.27 12.28
C LEU A 302 -17.69 -4.85 11.83
N LEU A 303 -18.51 -4.17 11.02
CA LEU A 303 -18.26 -2.78 10.62
C LEU A 303 -18.41 -1.81 11.80
N ASP A 304 -19.41 -2.02 12.67
CA ASP A 304 -19.61 -1.22 13.88
C ASP A 304 -18.41 -1.33 14.83
N PHE A 305 -17.77 -2.50 14.90
CA PHE A 305 -16.51 -2.64 15.61
C PHE A 305 -15.41 -1.75 15.00
N ALA A 306 -15.21 -1.80 13.67
CA ALA A 306 -14.22 -0.94 13.03
C ALA A 306 -14.51 0.55 13.26
N LYS A 307 -15.79 0.94 13.17
CA LYS A 307 -16.26 2.30 13.47
C LYS A 307 -15.93 2.69 14.91
N SER A 308 -16.16 1.81 15.89
CA SER A 308 -15.87 2.09 17.31
C SER A 308 -14.40 2.44 17.58
N GLN A 309 -13.48 1.79 16.86
CA GLN A 309 -12.05 2.05 16.99
C GLN A 309 -11.66 3.39 16.35
N VAL A 310 -12.26 3.73 15.21
CA VAL A 310 -12.07 5.04 14.57
C VAL A 310 -12.67 6.17 15.39
N ASP A 311 -13.86 5.97 15.95
CA ASP A 311 -14.51 6.95 16.82
C ASP A 311 -13.69 7.19 18.09
N TYR A 312 -13.18 6.12 18.72
CA TYR A 312 -12.24 6.24 19.84
C TYR A 312 -11.03 7.08 19.43
N LEU A 313 -10.41 6.78 18.29
CA LEU A 313 -9.27 7.52 17.76
C LEU A 313 -9.61 9.00 17.54
N LEU A 314 -10.82 9.32 17.08
CA LEU A 314 -11.24 10.68 16.75
C LEU A 314 -11.78 11.48 17.94
N GLY A 315 -12.05 10.84 19.08
CA GLY A 315 -12.34 11.52 20.34
C GLY A 315 -13.31 10.82 21.28
N ASP A 316 -13.96 9.73 20.87
CA ASP A 316 -14.94 8.99 21.67
C ASP A 316 -14.23 8.03 22.63
N ASN A 317 -13.43 8.60 23.51
CA ASN A 317 -12.63 7.90 24.50
C ASN A 317 -12.77 8.57 25.87
N PRO A 318 -12.34 7.92 26.97
CA PRO A 318 -12.48 8.45 28.33
C PRO A 318 -11.83 9.83 28.55
N ARG A 319 -10.93 10.27 27.66
CA ARG A 319 -10.25 11.56 27.73
C ARG A 319 -10.87 12.63 26.84
N ALA A 320 -11.88 12.30 26.03
CA ALA A 320 -12.44 13.19 25.01
C ALA A 320 -11.34 13.88 24.17
N THR A 321 -10.32 13.11 23.77
CA THR A 321 -9.13 13.61 23.04
C THR A 321 -9.01 12.91 21.71
N SER A 322 -8.99 13.64 20.61
CA SER A 322 -8.63 13.07 19.31
C SER A 322 -7.15 12.74 19.30
N TYR A 323 -6.80 11.53 18.84
CA TYR A 323 -5.42 11.14 18.56
C TYR A 323 -4.99 11.46 17.12
N MET A 324 -5.86 12.12 16.35
CA MET A 324 -5.51 12.76 15.09
C MET A 324 -5.20 14.24 15.32
N VAL A 325 -3.95 14.64 15.04
CA VAL A 325 -3.51 16.03 15.22
C VAL A 325 -4.32 16.96 14.30
N GLY A 326 -4.91 18.02 14.88
CA GLY A 326 -5.68 18.99 14.11
C GLY A 326 -7.13 18.59 13.82
N TYR A 327 -7.64 17.51 14.40
CA TYR A 327 -9.05 17.09 14.29
C TYR A 327 -9.78 17.29 15.63
N GLY A 328 -11.01 17.82 15.58
CA GLY A 328 -11.79 18.14 16.76
C GLY A 328 -11.20 19.31 17.58
N ASN A 329 -11.71 19.50 18.80
CA ASN A 329 -11.32 20.61 19.68
C ASN A 329 -10.14 20.29 20.60
N ASN A 330 -9.90 19.01 20.88
CA ASN A 330 -8.87 18.54 21.81
C ASN A 330 -8.02 17.47 21.14
N TYR A 331 -6.74 17.74 20.94
CA TYR A 331 -5.79 16.86 20.24
C TYR A 331 -4.34 17.18 20.66
N PRO A 332 -3.38 16.25 20.47
CA PRO A 332 -1.97 16.45 20.79
C PRO A 332 -1.35 17.68 20.12
N ARG A 333 -0.57 18.44 20.89
CA ARG A 333 0.13 19.67 20.46
C ARG A 333 1.65 19.58 20.59
N GLN A 334 2.18 18.55 21.27
CA GLN A 334 3.61 18.33 21.49
C GLN A 334 4.03 16.98 20.90
N VAL A 335 3.92 16.87 19.58
CA VAL A 335 4.12 15.63 18.84
C VAL A 335 5.61 15.33 18.73
N HIS A 336 6.02 14.07 18.89
CA HIS A 336 7.40 13.64 18.65
C HIS A 336 7.73 13.68 17.16
N HIS A 337 7.91 14.88 16.59
CA HIS A 337 8.16 15.06 15.16
C HIS A 337 9.06 16.28 14.89
N ARG A 338 10.24 16.06 14.29
CA ARG A 338 11.25 17.11 14.08
C ARG A 338 10.75 18.27 13.21
N GLY A 339 10.07 17.97 12.10
CA GLY A 339 9.51 19.00 11.23
C GLY A 339 8.38 19.81 11.88
N SER A 340 7.68 19.22 12.85
CA SER A 340 6.57 19.84 13.59
C SER A 340 7.11 20.78 14.66
N SER A 341 8.07 20.27 15.43
CA SER A 341 8.61 20.88 16.64
C SER A 341 9.65 21.97 16.41
N ILE A 342 10.35 21.98 15.27
CA ILE A 342 11.34 23.00 14.92
C ILE A 342 10.66 24.07 14.06
N VAL A 343 10.97 25.36 14.29
CA VAL A 343 10.46 26.46 13.46
C VAL A 343 10.67 26.19 11.96
N SER A 344 9.68 26.53 11.15
CA SER A 344 9.79 26.36 9.70
C SER A 344 10.93 27.20 9.13
N VAL A 345 11.68 26.62 8.19
CA VAL A 345 12.70 27.33 7.40
C VAL A 345 12.15 28.53 6.62
N LYS A 346 10.83 28.53 6.34
CA LYS A 346 10.15 29.66 5.69
C LYS A 346 9.88 30.84 6.63
N VAL A 347 9.91 30.59 7.95
CA VAL A 347 9.73 31.61 9.00
C VAL A 347 11.08 32.08 9.52
N ASP A 348 11.97 31.14 9.84
CA ASP A 348 13.34 31.42 10.25
C ASP A 348 14.30 30.47 9.50
N PRO A 349 15.09 30.98 8.54
CA PRO A 349 16.01 30.16 7.75
C PRO A 349 17.31 29.80 8.50
N THR A 350 17.47 30.22 9.75
CA THR A 350 18.68 29.95 10.54
C THR A 350 18.89 28.44 10.67
N PHE A 351 20.12 27.99 10.39
CA PHE A 351 20.46 26.58 10.44
C PHE A 351 20.32 26.01 11.86
N VAL A 352 19.47 24.98 12.01
CA VAL A 352 19.32 24.22 13.25
C VAL A 352 20.11 22.92 13.14
N SER A 353 21.25 22.84 13.84
CA SER A 353 22.02 21.60 13.93
C SER A 353 21.28 20.52 14.73
N CYS A 354 21.65 19.25 14.60
CA CYS A 354 21.05 18.17 15.40
C CYS A 354 21.14 18.45 16.91
N ARG A 355 22.31 18.89 17.41
CA ARG A 355 22.49 19.26 18.83
C ARG A 355 21.65 20.48 19.21
N GLY A 356 21.55 21.48 18.33
CA GLY A 356 20.70 22.65 18.53
C GLY A 356 19.22 22.30 18.60
N GLY A 357 18.78 21.35 17.75
CA GLY A 357 17.45 20.73 17.77
C GLY A 357 17.11 20.15 19.13
N TYR A 358 17.99 19.30 19.67
CA TYR A 358 17.82 18.71 21.00
C TYR A 358 17.83 19.76 22.13
N ALA A 359 18.79 20.69 22.09
CA ALA A 359 18.96 21.69 23.15
C ALA A 359 17.80 22.69 23.22
N THR A 360 17.24 23.07 22.07
CA THR A 360 16.28 24.19 21.99
C THR A 360 14.84 23.73 21.81
N TRP A 361 14.61 22.70 20.99
CA TRP A 361 13.28 22.35 20.51
C TRP A 361 12.74 21.08 21.14
N PHE A 362 13.56 20.04 21.28
CA PHE A 362 13.10 18.73 21.76
C PHE A 362 12.44 18.78 23.15
N ASN A 363 13.09 19.45 24.12
CA ASN A 363 12.59 19.54 25.49
C ASN A 363 11.62 20.71 25.73
N ARG A 364 11.30 21.51 24.70
CA ARG A 364 10.48 22.72 24.84
C ARG A 364 9.05 22.35 25.22
N LYS A 365 8.51 22.85 26.34
CA LYS A 365 7.14 22.51 26.79
C LYS A 365 6.02 23.29 26.08
N ALA A 366 6.38 24.20 25.18
CA ALA A 366 5.40 24.86 24.31
C ALA A 366 4.93 23.92 23.20
N ASN A 367 3.75 24.21 22.67
CA ASN A 367 3.20 23.57 21.47
C ASN A 367 4.20 23.61 20.32
N ASP A 368 4.13 22.60 19.47
CA ASP A 368 4.89 22.57 18.22
C ASP A 368 4.52 23.77 17.32
N PRO A 369 5.51 24.50 16.77
CA PRO A 369 5.26 25.68 15.94
C PRO A 369 4.56 25.36 14.63
N ASN A 370 4.70 24.15 14.10
CA ASN A 370 4.05 23.73 12.86
C ASN A 370 3.01 22.64 13.15
N LEU A 371 1.72 22.92 12.92
CA LEU A 371 0.67 21.94 13.17
C LEU A 371 0.77 20.78 12.16
N LEU A 372 1.09 19.58 12.65
CA LEU A 372 1.20 18.34 11.87
C LEU A 372 -0.19 17.73 11.57
N THR A 373 -1.00 18.49 10.84
CA THR A 373 -2.41 18.16 10.58
C THR A 373 -2.58 16.76 9.98
N GLY A 374 -3.48 15.97 10.57
CA GLY A 374 -3.85 14.63 10.14
C GLY A 374 -2.98 13.50 10.68
N ALA A 375 -1.88 13.80 11.38
CA ALA A 375 -1.01 12.76 11.93
C ALA A 375 -1.73 11.95 13.02
N ILE A 376 -1.64 10.62 12.94
CA ILE A 376 -2.07 9.71 14.01
C ILE A 376 -0.88 9.41 14.91
N VAL A 377 -0.92 9.92 16.13
CA VAL A 377 0.12 9.64 17.15
C VAL A 377 0.01 8.21 17.67
N GLY A 378 1.01 7.73 18.41
CA GLY A 378 1.05 6.38 18.97
C GLY A 378 -0.14 5.99 19.86
N GLY A 379 -0.80 6.96 20.49
CA GLY A 379 -2.06 6.78 21.23
C GLY A 379 -1.86 6.56 22.73
N PRO A 380 -2.94 6.25 23.48
CA PRO A 380 -2.89 6.07 24.92
C PRO A 380 -2.22 4.74 25.32
N ASP A 381 -1.92 4.60 26.61
CA ASP A 381 -1.52 3.34 27.22
C ASP A 381 -2.71 2.36 27.39
N ALA A 382 -2.44 1.20 27.98
CA ALA A 382 -3.42 0.13 28.19
C ALA A 382 -4.60 0.53 29.10
N TYR A 383 -4.52 1.67 29.78
CA TYR A 383 -5.51 2.18 30.72
C TYR A 383 -6.11 3.51 30.25
N ASP A 384 -6.06 3.78 28.95
CA ASP A 384 -6.59 4.99 28.32
C ASP A 384 -5.87 6.29 28.74
N ASN A 385 -4.69 6.22 29.38
CA ASN A 385 -3.93 7.41 29.75
C ASN A 385 -3.03 7.87 28.60
N PHE A 386 -2.97 9.19 28.42
CA PHE A 386 -2.14 9.82 27.39
C PHE A 386 -1.44 11.07 27.94
N ALA A 387 -0.14 11.17 27.73
CA ALA A 387 0.66 12.34 28.06
C ALA A 387 1.18 13.00 26.77
N ASP A 388 0.63 14.17 26.44
CA ASP A 388 1.04 15.03 25.31
C ASP A 388 2.38 15.70 25.61
N GLN A 389 3.45 14.91 25.50
CA GLN A 389 4.82 15.31 25.78
C GLN A 389 5.72 14.82 24.65
N ARG A 390 6.47 15.72 24.02
CA ARG A 390 7.32 15.41 22.87
C ARG A 390 8.38 14.34 23.14
N ASP A 391 8.86 14.24 24.37
CA ASP A 391 9.81 13.24 24.83
C ASP A 391 9.16 11.87 25.12
N ASN A 392 7.83 11.81 25.21
CA ASN A 392 7.06 10.58 25.27
C ASN A 392 6.78 10.04 23.86
N TYR A 393 7.83 9.60 23.18
CA TYR A 393 7.76 9.11 21.80
C TYR A 393 6.85 7.88 21.66
N GLU A 394 6.72 7.04 22.70
CA GLU A 394 5.86 5.85 22.64
C GLU A 394 4.40 6.20 22.31
N GLN A 395 3.90 7.32 22.84
CA GLN A 395 2.52 7.78 22.67
C GLN A 395 2.37 8.91 21.65
N THR A 396 3.37 9.80 21.53
CA THR A 396 3.25 11.04 20.74
C THR A 396 3.90 10.97 19.37
N GLU A 397 4.61 9.89 19.04
CA GLU A 397 5.22 9.72 17.71
C GLU A 397 4.18 9.25 16.68
N PRO A 398 3.99 9.99 15.58
CA PRO A 398 3.23 9.51 14.44
C PRO A 398 4.13 8.75 13.48
N ALA A 399 3.57 7.80 12.75
CA ALA A 399 4.28 7.10 11.68
C ALA A 399 3.42 6.98 10.43
N THR A 400 4.07 6.91 9.27
CA THR A 400 3.40 6.78 7.96
C THR A 400 2.42 5.60 7.90
N TYR A 401 2.77 4.46 8.51
CA TYR A 401 1.94 3.27 8.54
C TYR A 401 0.78 3.32 9.55
N ASN A 402 0.74 4.29 10.48
CA ASN A 402 -0.43 4.49 11.34
C ASN A 402 -1.62 4.97 10.51
N ASN A 403 -1.37 5.94 9.62
CA ASN A 403 -2.38 6.57 8.78
C ASN A 403 -2.81 5.69 7.60
N ALA A 404 -1.94 4.79 7.11
CA ALA A 404 -2.13 4.15 5.81
C ALA A 404 -3.37 3.24 5.73
N PRO A 405 -3.69 2.42 6.75
CA PRO A 405 -4.94 1.66 6.75
C PRO A 405 -6.17 2.54 7.00
N LEU A 406 -6.00 3.64 7.74
CA LEU A 406 -7.11 4.49 8.19
C LEU A 406 -7.81 5.19 7.02
N ILE A 407 -7.09 5.58 5.97
CA ILE A 407 -7.70 6.29 4.82
C ILE A 407 -8.82 5.46 4.17
N GLY A 408 -8.68 4.14 4.08
CA GLY A 408 -9.70 3.25 3.54
C GLY A 408 -10.92 3.18 4.44
N VAL A 409 -10.71 3.05 5.76
CA VAL A 409 -11.81 3.02 6.73
C VAL A 409 -12.59 4.33 6.72
N LEU A 410 -11.89 5.46 6.73
CA LEU A 410 -12.53 6.79 6.68
C LEU A 410 -13.32 6.98 5.39
N ALA A 411 -12.78 6.59 4.23
CA ALA A 411 -13.50 6.63 2.96
C ALA A 411 -14.78 5.78 3.01
N ARG A 412 -14.70 4.58 3.59
CA ARG A 412 -15.84 3.66 3.71
C ARG A 412 -16.91 4.13 4.71
N LEU A 413 -16.52 4.75 5.82
CA LEU A 413 -17.43 5.33 6.80
C LEU A 413 -18.07 6.64 6.31
N HIS A 414 -17.33 7.42 5.50
CA HIS A 414 -17.84 8.65 4.89
C HIS A 414 -18.79 8.38 3.72
N GLY A 415 -18.36 7.56 2.76
CA GLY A 415 -19.09 7.31 1.51
C GLY A 415 -20.09 6.14 1.56
N GLY A 416 -20.11 5.37 2.67
CA GLY A 416 -21.01 4.23 2.81
C GLY A 416 -20.62 3.02 1.95
N GLN A 417 -21.53 2.04 1.87
CA GLN A 417 -21.32 0.86 1.04
C GLN A 417 -21.28 1.24 -0.44
N SER A 418 -20.34 0.66 -1.18
CA SER A 418 -20.39 0.73 -2.63
C SER A 418 -21.59 -0.07 -3.13
N GLU A 419 -22.33 0.47 -4.11
CA GLU A 419 -23.34 -0.29 -4.86
C GLU A 419 -22.71 -1.47 -5.65
N TYR A 420 -21.39 -1.47 -5.80
CA TYR A 420 -20.65 -2.56 -6.42
C TYR A 420 -20.11 -3.54 -5.37
N SER A 421 -20.30 -4.83 -5.63
CA SER A 421 -19.72 -5.91 -4.83
C SER A 421 -18.20 -5.80 -4.75
N GLN A 422 -17.65 -5.82 -3.53
CA GLN A 422 -16.19 -5.81 -3.31
C GLN A 422 -15.51 -7.11 -3.74
N LEU A 423 -16.30 -8.13 -4.09
CA LEU A 423 -15.83 -9.37 -4.68
C LEU A 423 -15.68 -9.26 -6.21
N LEU A 424 -16.16 -8.21 -6.86
CA LEU A 424 -15.90 -8.03 -8.29
C LEU A 424 -14.48 -7.50 -8.54
N PRO A 425 -13.86 -7.84 -9.69
CA PRO A 425 -12.64 -7.17 -10.11
C PRO A 425 -12.90 -5.66 -10.21
N VAL A 426 -12.04 -4.84 -9.59
CA VAL A 426 -12.07 -3.40 -9.78
C VAL A 426 -11.69 -3.12 -11.22
N ALA A 427 -12.65 -2.68 -12.03
CA ALA A 427 -12.35 -2.10 -13.34
C ALA A 427 -11.73 -0.73 -13.07
N ILE A 428 -10.40 -0.64 -13.11
CA ILE A 428 -9.72 0.65 -13.15
C ILE A 428 -10.22 1.35 -14.42
N PRO A 429 -10.81 2.57 -14.34
CA PRO A 429 -11.28 3.27 -15.52
C PRO A 429 -10.14 3.37 -16.53
N GLN A 430 -10.25 2.66 -17.65
CA GLN A 430 -9.33 2.88 -18.75
C GLN A 430 -9.64 4.25 -19.36
N PRO A 431 -8.61 5.04 -19.73
CA PRO A 431 -8.81 6.23 -20.56
C PRO A 431 -9.65 5.85 -21.79
N LYS A 432 -10.61 6.71 -22.17
CA LYS A 432 -11.48 6.47 -23.32
C LYS A 432 -10.64 6.14 -24.56
N PRO A 433 -10.95 5.06 -25.29
CA PRO A 433 -10.27 4.77 -26.55
C PRO A 433 -10.66 5.83 -27.60
N ASP A 434 -9.66 6.36 -28.29
CA ASP A 434 -9.86 7.16 -29.51
C ASP A 434 -10.44 6.29 -30.64
N PRO A 435 -11.17 6.88 -31.60
CA PRO A 435 -11.88 6.15 -32.65
C PRO A 435 -10.91 5.35 -33.53
N GLU A 436 -11.16 4.04 -33.66
CA GLU A 436 -10.40 3.16 -34.54
C GLU A 436 -10.53 3.58 -36.02
N GLN A 437 -9.39 3.88 -36.65
CA GLN A 437 -9.29 3.93 -38.11
C GLN A 437 -9.15 2.51 -38.67
N LYS A 438 -10.07 2.14 -39.57
CA LYS A 438 -9.97 0.95 -40.41
C LYS A 438 -8.76 1.06 -41.34
N VAL A 439 -7.85 0.10 -41.29
CA VAL A 439 -6.77 -0.07 -42.28
C VAL A 439 -6.92 -1.40 -42.99
N THR A 440 -6.88 -1.33 -44.33
CA THR A 440 -7.01 -2.43 -45.30
C THR A 440 -5.71 -3.26 -45.37
N PRO A 441 -5.76 -4.58 -45.68
CA PRO A 441 -4.60 -5.47 -45.47
C PRO A 441 -3.50 -5.35 -46.54
N ALA A 442 -2.25 -5.39 -46.08
CA ALA A 442 -1.03 -5.58 -46.87
C ALA A 442 -0.49 -7.05 -46.73
N PRO A 443 0.44 -7.52 -47.58
CA PRO A 443 0.67 -8.94 -47.91
C PRO A 443 1.11 -9.86 -46.76
N ALA A 444 0.81 -11.16 -46.94
CA ALA A 444 0.99 -12.23 -45.94
C ALA A 444 2.45 -12.61 -45.70
N THR A 445 2.97 -12.18 -44.56
CA THR A 445 4.13 -12.76 -43.88
C THR A 445 3.64 -13.73 -42.79
N ASP A 446 4.39 -14.81 -42.51
CA ASP A 446 4.10 -15.78 -41.44
C ASP A 446 3.99 -15.13 -40.05
N ILE A 447 4.54 -13.93 -39.91
CA ILE A 447 4.54 -13.13 -38.69
C ILE A 447 4.08 -11.72 -39.06
N ALA A 448 3.10 -11.19 -38.33
CA ALA A 448 2.71 -9.79 -38.43
C ALA A 448 3.24 -9.00 -37.24
N ILE A 449 3.63 -7.76 -37.50
CA ILE A 449 4.06 -6.80 -36.49
C ILE A 449 3.18 -5.57 -36.62
N GLU A 450 2.46 -5.23 -35.56
CA GLU A 450 1.62 -4.04 -35.48
C GLU A 450 2.14 -3.15 -34.36
N GLN A 451 2.27 -1.84 -34.62
CA GLN A 451 2.78 -0.88 -33.64
C GLN A 451 1.77 0.25 -33.44
N LYS A 452 1.45 0.58 -32.19
CA LYS A 452 0.47 1.61 -31.82
C LYS A 452 1.03 2.52 -30.73
N GLU A 453 0.92 3.83 -30.92
CA GLU A 453 1.15 4.80 -29.85
C GLU A 453 0.07 4.61 -28.76
N THR A 454 0.51 4.49 -27.51
CA THR A 454 -0.37 4.29 -26.36
C THR A 454 -0.47 5.50 -25.45
N THR A 455 0.58 6.32 -25.38
CA THR A 455 0.62 7.58 -24.62
C THR A 455 1.84 8.41 -25.03
N SER A 456 1.80 9.71 -24.77
CA SER A 456 2.94 10.62 -24.92
C SER A 456 3.01 11.63 -23.76
N TRP A 457 4.21 12.09 -23.42
CA TRP A 457 4.45 13.08 -22.36
C TRP A 457 5.66 13.95 -22.68
N VAL A 458 5.72 15.13 -22.07
CA VAL A 458 6.86 16.05 -22.18
C VAL A 458 7.67 15.99 -20.90
N ARG A 459 8.99 15.78 -21.02
CA ARG A 459 9.95 15.88 -19.91
C ARG A 459 11.16 16.68 -20.37
N GLU A 460 11.51 17.73 -19.63
CA GLU A 460 12.67 18.60 -19.92
C GLU A 460 12.65 19.16 -21.36
N GLY A 461 11.46 19.55 -21.85
CA GLY A 461 11.30 20.12 -23.19
C GLY A 461 11.38 19.10 -24.34
N LYS A 462 11.52 17.81 -24.05
CA LYS A 462 11.47 16.73 -25.05
C LYS A 462 10.18 15.93 -24.92
N THR A 463 9.54 15.64 -26.06
CA THR A 463 8.38 14.77 -26.12
C THR A 463 8.83 13.31 -26.23
N TYR A 464 8.24 12.47 -25.38
CA TYR A 464 8.42 11.03 -25.36
C TYR A 464 7.09 10.38 -25.72
N TYR A 465 7.17 9.30 -26.49
CA TYR A 465 6.04 8.49 -26.93
C TYR A 465 6.24 7.06 -26.44
N ARG A 466 5.20 6.44 -25.91
CA ARG A 466 5.18 5.01 -25.59
C ARG A 466 4.43 4.26 -26.68
N TYR A 467 5.12 3.35 -27.34
CA TYR A 467 4.54 2.45 -28.34
C TYR A 467 4.34 1.06 -27.75
N SER A 468 3.21 0.43 -28.08
CA SER A 468 2.99 -1.02 -27.95
C SER A 468 3.18 -1.67 -29.32
N ALA A 469 3.94 -2.75 -29.36
CA ALA A 469 4.22 -3.54 -30.54
C ALA A 469 3.75 -4.98 -30.32
N ILE A 470 2.86 -5.45 -31.20
CA ILE A 470 2.27 -6.77 -31.15
C ILE A 470 2.84 -7.61 -32.29
N VAL A 471 3.45 -8.75 -31.95
CA VAL A 471 4.00 -9.73 -32.88
C VAL A 471 3.08 -10.94 -32.90
N THR A 472 2.42 -11.19 -34.01
CA THR A 472 1.45 -12.30 -34.18
C THR A 472 2.01 -13.39 -35.06
N ASN A 473 2.03 -14.63 -34.57
CA ASN A 473 2.29 -15.80 -35.41
C ASN A 473 1.07 -16.11 -36.28
N LYS A 474 1.12 -15.75 -37.56
CA LYS A 474 0.08 -16.02 -38.57
C LYS A 474 0.28 -17.36 -39.30
N SER A 475 1.37 -18.07 -39.02
CA SER A 475 1.59 -19.41 -39.58
C SER A 475 0.68 -20.46 -38.93
N SER A 476 0.57 -21.62 -39.58
CA SER A 476 -0.12 -22.80 -39.03
C SER A 476 0.75 -23.60 -38.05
N LYS A 477 2.00 -23.20 -37.83
CA LYS A 477 3.02 -23.92 -37.06
C LYS A 477 3.43 -23.17 -35.81
N THR A 478 4.09 -23.85 -34.87
CA THR A 478 4.58 -23.18 -33.65
C THR A 478 5.86 -22.43 -33.96
N LEU A 479 5.86 -21.12 -33.71
CA LEU A 479 7.02 -20.26 -33.89
C LEU A 479 8.00 -20.45 -32.74
N LYS A 480 9.27 -20.73 -33.05
CA LYS A 480 10.36 -20.84 -32.09
C LYS A 480 11.56 -20.00 -32.54
N ASN A 481 12.49 -19.77 -31.62
CA ASN A 481 13.76 -19.08 -31.89
C ASN A 481 13.58 -17.72 -32.60
N LEU A 482 12.48 -17.02 -32.30
CA LEU A 482 12.18 -15.72 -32.90
C LEU A 482 13.29 -14.72 -32.53
N LYS A 483 13.85 -14.08 -33.55
CA LYS A 483 14.76 -12.95 -33.45
C LYS A 483 14.12 -11.75 -34.15
N LEU A 484 14.06 -10.64 -33.44
CA LEU A 484 13.59 -9.35 -33.91
C LEU A 484 14.77 -8.39 -33.98
N SER A 485 14.84 -7.62 -35.05
CA SER A 485 15.71 -6.44 -35.13
C SER A 485 14.89 -5.21 -34.81
N VAL A 486 15.37 -4.39 -33.88
CA VAL A 486 14.76 -3.11 -33.54
C VAL A 486 15.80 -2.04 -33.78
N SER A 487 15.57 -1.21 -34.79
CA SER A 487 16.49 -0.14 -35.19
C SER A 487 15.82 1.23 -35.08
N GLN A 488 16.65 2.27 -35.07
CA GLN A 488 16.22 3.66 -34.80
C GLN A 488 15.55 3.81 -33.43
N LEU A 489 15.80 2.94 -32.46
CA LEU A 489 15.24 3.07 -31.11
C LEU A 489 16.11 4.00 -30.25
N TYR A 490 15.57 5.16 -29.88
CA TYR A 490 16.25 6.14 -29.01
C TYR A 490 15.99 5.96 -27.51
N GLY A 491 15.02 5.14 -27.11
CA GLY A 491 14.67 4.89 -25.71
C GLY A 491 14.72 3.41 -25.33
N SER A 492 14.15 3.09 -24.17
CA SER A 492 14.15 1.72 -23.64
C SER A 492 13.02 0.87 -24.23
N LEU A 493 13.21 -0.45 -24.24
CA LEU A 493 12.26 -1.46 -24.72
C LEU A 493 12.04 -2.52 -23.62
N TRP A 494 10.81 -3.01 -23.47
CA TRP A 494 10.39 -4.02 -22.49
C TRP A 494 9.53 -5.09 -23.14
N GLY A 495 9.57 -6.32 -22.62
CA GLY A 495 8.77 -7.45 -23.12
C GLY A 495 9.51 -8.40 -24.07
N LEU A 496 10.78 -8.09 -24.39
CA LEU A 496 11.70 -8.95 -25.11
C LEU A 496 13.04 -9.04 -24.36
N SER A 497 13.78 -10.14 -24.56
CA SER A 497 15.15 -10.28 -24.03
C SER A 497 16.18 -9.92 -25.10
N LYS A 498 17.27 -9.24 -24.73
CA LYS A 498 18.35 -8.89 -25.68
C LYS A 498 19.33 -10.07 -25.84
N TYR A 499 19.63 -10.45 -27.08
CA TYR A 499 20.61 -11.50 -27.42
C TYR A 499 21.48 -11.04 -28.59
N GLY A 500 22.71 -10.62 -28.30
CA GLY A 500 23.58 -9.95 -29.27
C GLY A 500 22.93 -8.66 -29.78
N ASP A 501 22.86 -8.52 -31.11
CA ASP A 501 22.24 -7.38 -31.81
C ASP A 501 20.74 -7.58 -32.11
N SER A 502 20.12 -8.64 -31.57
CA SER A 502 18.71 -8.95 -31.77
C SER A 502 17.96 -9.03 -30.44
N TYR A 503 16.64 -8.94 -30.53
CA TYR A 503 15.72 -9.20 -29.43
C TYR A 503 15.04 -10.55 -29.64
N VAL A 504 14.95 -11.35 -28.60
CA VAL A 504 14.35 -12.68 -28.60
C VAL A 504 13.15 -12.71 -27.65
N PHE A 505 12.43 -13.84 -27.63
CA PHE A 505 11.41 -14.06 -26.63
C PHE A 505 11.96 -13.80 -25.21
N PRO A 506 11.14 -13.27 -24.30
CA PRO A 506 11.53 -13.19 -22.90
C PRO A 506 11.80 -14.60 -22.34
N ALA A 507 12.66 -14.71 -21.33
CA ALA A 507 13.14 -16.00 -20.82
C ALA A 507 12.03 -17.00 -20.38
N TRP A 508 10.83 -16.52 -20.10
CA TRP A 508 9.65 -17.32 -19.73
C TRP A 508 8.78 -17.75 -20.93
N ILE A 509 9.13 -17.37 -22.16
CA ILE A 509 8.43 -17.78 -23.40
C ILE A 509 9.46 -18.44 -24.32
N ASN A 510 9.27 -19.73 -24.61
CA ASN A 510 10.18 -20.48 -25.48
C ASN A 510 9.62 -20.67 -26.91
N SER A 511 8.33 -20.36 -27.11
CA SER A 511 7.62 -20.55 -28.37
C SER A 511 6.33 -19.75 -28.43
N LEU A 512 5.86 -19.42 -29.63
CA LEU A 512 4.58 -18.75 -29.88
C LEU A 512 3.68 -19.61 -30.78
N PRO A 513 2.61 -20.24 -30.26
CA PRO A 513 1.71 -21.09 -31.07
C PRO A 513 1.01 -20.33 -32.21
N ALA A 514 0.48 -21.08 -33.18
CA ALA A 514 -0.29 -20.53 -34.30
C ALA A 514 -1.46 -19.65 -33.80
N GLY A 515 -1.59 -18.45 -34.37
CA GLY A 515 -2.61 -17.47 -34.02
C GLY A 515 -2.42 -16.75 -32.70
N LYS A 516 -1.31 -17.00 -31.96
CA LYS A 516 -1.00 -16.28 -30.72
C LYS A 516 -0.11 -15.07 -31.00
N SER A 517 -0.20 -14.10 -30.08
CA SER A 517 0.54 -12.85 -30.13
C SER A 517 1.44 -12.69 -28.91
N LEU A 518 2.56 -12.02 -29.13
CA LEU A 518 3.47 -11.50 -28.11
C LEU A 518 3.40 -9.98 -28.17
N GLU A 519 3.22 -9.33 -27.03
CA GLU A 519 3.28 -7.87 -26.93
C GLU A 519 4.57 -7.44 -26.25
N PHE A 520 5.21 -6.40 -26.79
CA PHE A 520 6.32 -5.71 -26.17
C PHE A 520 6.12 -4.20 -26.32
N VAL A 521 6.75 -3.40 -25.47
CA VAL A 521 6.54 -1.94 -25.43
C VAL A 521 7.87 -1.21 -25.45
N TYR A 522 7.89 0.01 -25.96
CA TYR A 522 9.11 0.81 -25.95
C TYR A 522 8.80 2.32 -25.86
N ILE A 523 9.76 3.06 -25.33
CA ILE A 523 9.73 4.52 -25.27
C ILE A 523 10.59 5.07 -26.40
N HIS A 524 10.10 6.10 -27.06
CA HIS A 524 10.71 6.66 -28.24
C HIS A 524 10.59 8.18 -28.26
N THR A 525 11.59 8.87 -28.80
CA THR A 525 11.63 10.35 -28.82
C THR A 525 11.32 10.94 -30.20
N ALA A 526 11.16 10.11 -31.24
CA ALA A 526 10.68 10.59 -32.55
C ALA A 526 9.16 10.45 -32.67
N ASN A 527 8.60 11.24 -33.58
CA ASN A 527 7.17 11.27 -33.92
C ASN A 527 6.73 10.10 -34.82
N SER A 528 7.60 9.12 -35.06
CA SER A 528 7.31 7.89 -35.80
C SER A 528 7.75 6.66 -34.98
N PRO A 529 7.08 5.51 -35.10
CA PRO A 529 7.51 4.26 -34.44
C PRO A 529 8.95 3.87 -34.78
N ALA A 530 9.61 3.13 -33.87
CA ALA A 530 10.87 2.48 -34.18
C ALA A 530 10.69 1.42 -35.28
N VAL A 531 11.76 1.12 -36.01
CA VAL A 531 11.71 0.11 -37.08
C VAL A 531 11.91 -1.26 -36.46
N VAL A 532 10.83 -2.05 -36.42
CA VAL A 532 10.81 -3.43 -35.92
C VAL A 532 10.67 -4.37 -37.10
N SER A 533 11.58 -5.34 -37.22
CA SER A 533 11.53 -6.38 -38.26
C SER A 533 11.89 -7.74 -37.70
N VAL A 534 11.43 -8.81 -38.35
CA VAL A 534 11.84 -10.18 -38.03
C VAL A 534 13.18 -10.46 -38.70
N SER A 535 14.19 -10.83 -37.92
CA SER A 535 15.52 -11.18 -38.44
C SER A 535 15.72 -12.68 -38.61
N ASN A 536 15.12 -13.52 -37.77
CA ASN A 536 15.17 -14.98 -37.90
C ASN A 536 14.04 -15.65 -37.10
N TYR A 537 13.64 -16.87 -37.50
CA TYR A 537 12.74 -17.73 -36.74
C TYR A 537 12.77 -19.18 -37.25
N THR A 538 12.21 -20.10 -36.46
CA THR A 538 11.91 -21.49 -36.89
C THR A 538 10.43 -21.80 -36.72
N LEU A 539 9.87 -22.62 -37.61
CA LEU A 539 8.49 -23.11 -37.54
C LEU A 539 8.49 -24.62 -37.36
N ASP A 540 7.98 -25.08 -36.22
CA ASP A 540 7.81 -26.50 -35.90
C ASP A 540 6.39 -26.97 -36.24
#